data_AF-K9PI05-F1
#
_entry.id   AF-K9PI05-F1
#
_cell.length_a   1.000
_cell.length_b   1.000
_cell.length_c   1.000
_cell.angle_alpha   90.00
_cell.angle_beta   90.00
_cell.angle_gamma   90.00
#
_symmetry.space_group_name_H-M   'P 1'
#
loop_
_entity.id
_entity.type
_entity.pdbx_description
1 polymer ?
#
loop_
_entity_poly.entity_id
_entity_poly.type
_entity_poly.pdbx_seq_one_letter_code
_entity_poly.pdbx_strand_id
1 'polypeptide(L)'
;MSMPESIKEFMQWIQGFDYRLLENTDGIHPDLSNLLGKCDFQPSITRDGDRLIVVQPKVAIACNLPQALGQGDCRIEFSSIIFRGLKIGLNHHHILSQLMIGLNTKPELKCRPFLKQLDKNAFAVSLGETTVILSAIETTDLCLCIDQVCQEYKNSLVEFENNLETWDLEFFESAGVRGFHLFSVEQKLWDLMYKFASEFDYVKGKSAWHLFHQEDISIRVSRGIRDHAFILPQATNYWSDAQNKINIIYEINDVHLQSLARGKASSWQQDIGPRGTWTAKYTKQWLLEKYIPQVIDYYAQQSQLFEVELMVEVIKYKFAHTPIKDIHDIQDLSPYLCDIQTWLNIHVENIAAVLLRSYYKAFTDLVRNTDSAIAGIDYIMVNLRGVELSDAADKIDSHTKKRKIWTFKNAMSCLDEQVMRINNCESEKSFNADLITRIFIWIIENGKISFSQAQINTAKQALLPLWEQSRFEMRHVYPHR
;
A
#
# COMPACT_ATOMS: atom_id res chain seq x y z
N MET A 1 -58.79 15.58 -12.53
CA MET A 1 -58.74 15.60 -11.06
C MET A 1 -57.63 16.56 -10.66
N SER A 2 -57.96 17.67 -10.01
CA SER A 2 -56.95 18.59 -9.49
C SER A 2 -56.26 17.95 -8.29
N MET A 3 -54.94 18.00 -8.27
CA MET A 3 -54.13 17.55 -7.12
C MET A 3 -54.62 18.30 -5.86
N PRO A 4 -54.96 17.60 -4.76
CA PRO A 4 -55.39 18.21 -3.51
C PRO A 4 -54.37 19.25 -3.02
N GLU A 5 -54.85 20.39 -2.53
CA GLU A 5 -54.01 21.51 -2.09
C GLU A 5 -52.99 21.07 -1.03
N SER A 6 -53.37 20.14 -0.16
CA SER A 6 -52.49 19.53 0.86
C SER A 6 -51.30 18.77 0.27
N ILE A 7 -51.44 18.19 -0.93
CA ILE A 7 -50.34 17.50 -1.62
C ILE A 7 -49.41 18.52 -2.28
N LYS A 8 -49.95 19.62 -2.82
CA LYS A 8 -49.14 20.72 -3.34
C LYS A 8 -48.34 21.42 -2.23
N GLU A 9 -48.97 21.67 -1.09
CA GLU A 9 -48.31 22.25 0.08
C GLU A 9 -47.21 21.33 0.62
N PHE A 10 -47.46 20.02 0.68
CA PHE A 10 -46.44 19.03 1.06
C PHE A 10 -45.28 18.98 0.06
N MET A 11 -45.56 19.05 -1.24
CA MET A 11 -44.52 19.08 -2.27
C MET A 11 -43.70 20.38 -2.25
N GLN A 12 -44.34 21.54 -2.03
CA GLN A 12 -43.66 22.82 -1.84
C GLN A 12 -42.82 22.83 -0.56
N TRP A 13 -43.32 22.20 0.51
CA TRP A 13 -42.57 22.02 1.74
C TRP A 13 -41.32 21.18 1.49
N ILE A 14 -41.43 19.98 0.89
CA ILE A 14 -40.26 19.15 0.52
C ILE A 14 -39.26 19.90 -0.38
N GLN A 15 -39.75 20.68 -1.34
CA GLN A 15 -38.90 21.43 -2.27
C GLN A 15 -38.19 22.62 -1.62
N GLY A 16 -38.72 23.18 -0.52
CA GLY A 16 -38.12 24.29 0.23
C GLY A 16 -37.50 23.88 1.58
N PHE A 17 -37.56 22.60 1.93
CA PHE A 17 -37.12 22.11 3.25
C PHE A 17 -35.61 21.92 3.29
N ASP A 18 -34.91 22.79 4.03
CA ASP A 18 -33.49 22.61 4.34
C ASP A 18 -33.34 21.49 5.38
N TYR A 19 -33.07 20.29 4.91
CA TYR A 19 -32.91 19.08 5.72
C TYR A 19 -31.82 19.19 6.80
N ARG A 20 -30.90 20.18 6.69
CA ARG A 20 -29.94 20.52 7.75
C ARG A 20 -30.62 20.98 9.05
N LEU A 21 -31.91 21.33 9.00
CA LEU A 21 -32.73 21.66 10.17
C LEU A 21 -33.23 20.43 10.94
N LEU A 22 -33.18 19.21 10.38
CA LEU A 22 -33.64 17.98 11.07
C LEU A 22 -32.63 17.40 12.05
N GLU A 23 -31.33 17.67 11.86
CA GLU A 23 -30.27 17.10 12.70
C GLU A 23 -29.65 18.13 13.67
N ASN A 24 -29.95 19.43 13.49
CA ASN A 24 -29.67 20.50 14.46
C ASN A 24 -30.82 20.68 15.47
N THR A 25 -31.67 19.66 15.68
CA THR A 25 -32.90 19.75 16.51
C THR A 25 -32.69 19.59 18.01
N ASP A 26 -31.45 19.49 18.50
CA ASP A 26 -31.15 19.28 19.93
C ASP A 26 -31.78 20.34 20.86
N GLY A 27 -32.30 21.44 20.33
CA GLY A 27 -33.10 22.42 21.09
C GLY A 27 -34.54 22.68 20.62
N ILE A 28 -35.01 22.14 19.49
CA ILE A 28 -36.25 22.61 18.84
C ILE A 28 -37.38 21.56 18.83
N HIS A 29 -37.08 20.27 18.62
CA HIS A 29 -38.09 19.20 18.63
C HIS A 29 -37.52 17.86 19.13
N PRO A 30 -37.53 17.60 20.46
CA PRO A 30 -36.99 16.36 21.05
C PRO A 30 -37.70 15.08 20.57
N ASP A 31 -38.97 15.17 20.18
CA ASP A 31 -39.73 14.03 19.65
C ASP A 31 -39.21 13.55 18.28
N LEU A 32 -38.63 14.46 17.49
CA LEU A 32 -38.10 14.16 16.17
C LEU A 32 -36.70 13.53 16.27
N SER A 33 -35.83 14.02 17.16
CA SER A 33 -34.56 13.35 17.49
C SER A 33 -34.80 11.94 18.04
N ASN A 34 -35.81 11.74 18.89
CA ASN A 34 -36.18 10.42 19.39
C ASN A 34 -36.73 9.47 18.29
N LEU A 35 -37.40 10.00 17.27
CA LEU A 35 -37.86 9.20 16.12
C LEU A 35 -36.71 8.85 15.18
N LEU A 36 -35.79 9.78 14.93
CA LEU A 36 -34.60 9.55 14.11
C LEU A 36 -33.66 8.53 14.76
N GLY A 37 -33.47 8.58 16.08
CA GLY A 37 -32.68 7.59 16.83
C GLY A 37 -33.27 6.18 16.83
N LYS A 38 -34.58 6.02 16.61
CA LYS A 38 -35.21 4.68 16.43
C LYS A 38 -34.86 4.05 15.07
N CYS A 39 -34.40 4.83 14.11
CA CYS A 39 -33.96 4.31 12.81
C CYS A 39 -32.50 3.85 12.83
N ASP A 40 -31.74 4.17 13.88
CA ASP A 40 -30.32 3.85 13.97
C ASP A 40 -30.06 2.35 14.02
N PHE A 41 -28.97 1.94 13.36
CA PHE A 41 -28.49 0.58 13.46
C PHE A 41 -27.95 0.30 14.87
N GLN A 42 -27.97 -0.97 15.27
CA GLN A 42 -27.31 -1.39 16.49
C GLN A 42 -25.82 -1.60 16.23
N PRO A 43 -24.93 -0.85 16.92
CA PRO A 43 -23.49 -0.97 16.69
C PRO A 43 -23.00 -2.39 16.92
N SER A 44 -22.23 -2.91 15.97
CA SER A 44 -21.71 -4.27 16.04
C SER A 44 -20.56 -4.48 15.06
N ILE A 45 -19.70 -5.44 15.37
CA ILE A 45 -18.67 -5.94 14.47
C ILE A 45 -18.83 -7.44 14.42
N THR A 46 -19.10 -7.98 13.24
CA THR A 46 -19.26 -9.42 13.03
C THR A 46 -18.38 -9.88 11.89
N ARG A 47 -17.67 -11.00 12.09
CA ARG A 47 -16.82 -11.63 11.08
C ARG A 47 -17.29 -13.07 10.83
N ASP A 48 -17.58 -13.39 9.58
CA ASP A 48 -17.91 -14.74 9.11
C ASP A 48 -17.01 -15.09 7.92
N GLY A 49 -16.00 -15.93 8.18
CA GLY A 49 -14.94 -16.19 7.21
C GLY A 49 -14.22 -14.89 6.82
N ASP A 50 -14.24 -14.58 5.52
CA ASP A 50 -13.64 -13.38 4.94
C ASP A 50 -14.65 -12.24 4.82
N ARG A 51 -15.90 -12.44 5.25
CA ARG A 51 -16.91 -11.39 5.30
C ARG A 51 -16.86 -10.68 6.65
N LEU A 52 -16.58 -9.39 6.62
CA LEU A 52 -16.58 -8.49 7.76
C LEU A 52 -17.77 -7.54 7.66
N ILE A 53 -18.54 -7.39 8.72
CA ILE A 53 -19.62 -6.40 8.81
C ILE A 53 -19.33 -5.50 10.00
N VAL A 54 -19.22 -4.20 9.75
CA VAL A 54 -19.00 -3.15 10.75
C VAL A 54 -20.19 -2.22 10.72
N VAL A 55 -20.83 -2.05 11.87
CA VAL A 55 -22.05 -1.26 12.02
C VAL A 55 -21.83 -0.21 13.10
N GLN A 56 -22.11 1.03 12.72
CA GLN A 56 -22.28 2.19 13.60
C GLN A 56 -23.74 2.69 13.50
N PRO A 57 -24.20 3.56 14.40
CA PRO A 57 -25.59 4.00 14.43
C PRO A 57 -26.12 4.52 13.08
N LYS A 58 -25.31 5.29 12.35
CA LYS A 58 -25.70 5.88 11.06
C LYS A 58 -25.28 5.09 9.84
N VAL A 59 -24.29 4.21 9.95
CA VAL A 59 -23.64 3.57 8.80
C VAL A 59 -23.38 2.09 9.06
N ALA A 60 -23.64 1.25 8.07
CA ALA A 60 -23.23 -0.15 8.06
C ALA A 60 -22.40 -0.44 6.82
N ILE A 61 -21.26 -1.11 7.01
CA ILE A 61 -20.41 -1.58 5.91
C ILE A 61 -20.27 -3.09 6.01
N ALA A 62 -20.70 -3.80 4.97
CA ALA A 62 -20.41 -5.22 4.78
C ALA A 62 -19.33 -5.36 3.72
N CYS A 63 -18.20 -5.95 4.06
CA CYS A 63 -17.03 -6.10 3.20
C CYS A 63 -16.63 -7.56 3.06
N ASN A 64 -16.33 -7.98 1.83
CA ASN A 64 -15.63 -9.20 1.53
C ASN A 64 -14.13 -8.86 1.45
N LEU A 65 -13.36 -9.35 2.41
CA LEU A 65 -11.92 -9.14 2.49
C LEU A 65 -11.21 -9.86 1.32
N PRO A 66 -10.08 -9.32 0.84
CA PRO A 66 -9.34 -9.90 -0.28
C PRO A 66 -8.68 -11.22 0.14
N GLN A 67 -8.92 -12.29 -0.62
CA GLN A 67 -8.18 -13.56 -0.49
C GLN A 67 -6.89 -13.57 -1.34
N ALA A 68 -6.88 -12.76 -2.39
CA ALA A 68 -5.76 -12.54 -3.31
C ALA A 68 -5.77 -11.10 -3.80
N LEU A 69 -4.67 -10.68 -4.43
CA LEU A 69 -4.59 -9.38 -5.11
C LEU A 69 -5.68 -9.27 -6.19
N GLY A 70 -6.26 -8.08 -6.33
CA GLY A 70 -7.33 -7.80 -7.29
C GLY A 70 -8.74 -8.19 -6.84
N GLN A 71 -8.90 -8.80 -5.66
CA GLN A 71 -10.21 -9.26 -5.15
C GLN A 71 -10.75 -8.43 -4.00
N GLY A 72 -12.05 -8.57 -3.72
CA GLY A 72 -12.73 -7.95 -2.58
C GLY A 72 -13.64 -6.80 -2.98
N ASP A 73 -14.66 -6.58 -2.16
CA ASP A 73 -15.70 -5.59 -2.39
C ASP A 73 -16.35 -5.20 -1.06
N CYS A 74 -17.06 -4.08 -1.03
CA CYS A 74 -17.88 -3.73 0.11
C CYS A 74 -19.18 -3.06 -0.30
N ARG A 75 -20.13 -3.09 0.62
CA ARG A 75 -21.44 -2.48 0.50
C ARG A 75 -21.67 -1.57 1.69
N ILE A 76 -22.00 -0.32 1.40
CA ILE A 76 -22.27 0.72 2.38
C ILE A 76 -23.78 1.02 2.40
N GLU A 77 -24.35 1.04 3.60
CA GLU A 77 -25.76 1.35 3.86
C GLU A 77 -25.85 2.41 4.96
N PHE A 78 -26.88 3.25 4.88
CA PHE A 78 -27.12 4.34 5.83
C PHE A 78 -28.46 4.13 6.54
N SER A 79 -28.52 4.48 7.83
CA SER A 79 -29.74 4.36 8.63
C SER A 79 -30.71 5.54 8.40
N SER A 80 -30.19 6.65 7.89
CA SER A 80 -30.94 7.87 7.63
C SER A 80 -32.11 7.63 6.68
N ILE A 81 -33.24 8.25 7.01
CA ILE A 81 -34.49 8.13 6.24
C ILE A 81 -34.28 8.63 4.80
N ILE A 82 -33.42 9.62 4.60
CA ILE A 82 -33.12 10.21 3.29
C ILE A 82 -32.43 9.18 2.38
N PHE A 83 -31.55 8.36 2.96
CA PHE A 83 -30.78 7.35 2.24
C PHE A 83 -31.40 5.95 2.33
N ARG A 84 -32.66 5.86 2.78
CA ARG A 84 -33.31 4.57 2.98
C ARG A 84 -33.43 3.81 1.64
N GLY A 85 -32.82 2.63 1.60
CA GLY A 85 -32.77 1.78 0.40
C GLY A 85 -31.59 2.08 -0.53
N LEU A 86 -30.82 3.15 -0.29
CA LEU A 86 -29.56 3.39 -0.97
C LEU A 86 -28.52 2.38 -0.48
N LYS A 87 -27.88 1.70 -1.43
CA LYS A 87 -26.88 0.66 -1.20
C LYS A 87 -25.73 0.92 -2.16
N ILE A 88 -24.64 1.45 -1.65
CA ILE A 88 -23.47 1.80 -2.46
C ILE A 88 -22.50 0.63 -2.45
N GLY A 89 -22.19 0.10 -3.64
CA GLY A 89 -21.21 -0.98 -3.81
C GLY A 89 -19.87 -0.44 -4.26
N LEU A 90 -18.78 -0.87 -3.62
CA LEU A 90 -17.41 -0.53 -3.96
C LEU A 90 -16.64 -1.81 -4.28
N ASN A 91 -15.89 -1.80 -5.37
CA ASN A 91 -15.00 -2.90 -5.74
C ASN A 91 -13.60 -2.69 -5.11
N HIS A 92 -12.71 -3.65 -5.30
CA HIS A 92 -11.31 -3.60 -4.85
C HIS A 92 -10.61 -2.27 -5.18
N HIS A 93 -10.74 -1.81 -6.42
CA HIS A 93 -10.11 -0.57 -6.87
C HIS A 93 -10.65 0.65 -6.13
N HIS A 94 -11.98 0.75 -5.94
CA HIS A 94 -12.59 1.86 -5.20
C HIS A 94 -12.15 1.86 -3.73
N ILE A 95 -12.09 0.69 -3.07
CA ILE A 95 -11.67 0.58 -1.67
C ILE A 95 -10.23 1.08 -1.50
N LEU A 96 -9.31 0.61 -2.35
CA LEU A 96 -7.90 0.98 -2.28
C LEU A 96 -7.66 2.45 -2.61
N SER A 97 -8.20 2.92 -3.75
CA SER A 97 -7.91 4.29 -4.23
C SER A 97 -8.64 5.40 -3.46
N GLN A 98 -9.79 5.10 -2.85
CA GLN A 98 -10.60 6.13 -2.19
C GLN A 98 -10.58 6.02 -0.67
N LEU A 99 -10.74 4.82 -0.10
CA LEU A 99 -11.01 4.65 1.33
C LEU A 99 -9.76 4.41 2.18
N MET A 100 -8.68 3.91 1.56
CA MET A 100 -7.48 3.45 2.26
C MET A 100 -6.56 4.58 2.74
N ILE A 101 -6.75 5.79 2.21
CA ILE A 101 -5.93 6.97 2.51
C ILE A 101 -6.53 7.74 3.70
N GLY A 102 -5.68 8.11 4.66
CA GLY A 102 -6.09 8.91 5.81
C GLY A 102 -6.89 8.14 6.86
N LEU A 103 -6.65 6.84 7.01
CA LEU A 103 -7.29 6.04 8.06
C LEU A 103 -7.01 6.62 9.45
N ASN A 104 -7.99 6.50 10.34
CA ASN A 104 -7.95 6.96 11.74
C ASN A 104 -7.76 8.47 11.91
N THR A 105 -8.02 9.28 10.88
CA THR A 105 -8.04 10.75 10.99
C THR A 105 -9.46 11.28 11.10
N LYS A 106 -9.64 12.42 11.77
CA LYS A 106 -10.93 13.10 11.80
C LYS A 106 -11.31 13.65 10.42
N PRO A 107 -12.61 13.76 10.09
CA PRO A 107 -13.09 14.26 8.79
C PRO A 107 -12.54 15.63 8.38
N GLU A 108 -12.38 16.54 9.33
CA GLU A 108 -11.98 17.94 9.12
C GLU A 108 -10.49 18.12 8.76
N LEU A 109 -9.65 17.09 8.95
CA LEU A 109 -8.19 17.20 8.76
C LEU A 109 -7.73 17.17 7.30
N LYS A 110 -8.65 16.94 6.34
CA LYS A 110 -8.36 16.82 4.90
C LYS A 110 -7.30 15.75 4.57
N CYS A 111 -7.22 14.71 5.40
CA CYS A 111 -6.37 13.55 5.15
C CYS A 111 -7.08 12.49 4.30
N ARG A 112 -8.41 12.56 4.17
CA ARG A 112 -9.24 11.57 3.49
C ARG A 112 -9.72 12.14 2.14
N PRO A 113 -9.27 11.61 0.99
CA PRO A 113 -9.55 12.19 -0.32
C PRO A 113 -11.04 12.12 -0.72
N PHE A 114 -11.75 11.12 -0.20
CA PHE A 114 -13.18 10.94 -0.45
C PHE A 114 -14.08 11.93 0.29
N LEU A 115 -13.52 12.77 1.18
CA LEU A 115 -14.24 13.77 1.95
C LEU A 115 -13.91 15.19 1.50
N LYS A 116 -14.96 15.98 1.25
CA LYS A 116 -14.85 17.41 1.04
C LYS A 116 -15.79 18.14 1.99
N GLN A 117 -15.22 18.86 2.95
CA GLN A 117 -16.01 19.69 3.85
C GLN A 117 -16.71 20.81 3.05
N LEU A 118 -18.03 20.91 3.20
CA LEU A 118 -18.85 21.96 2.59
C LEU A 118 -19.08 23.11 3.57
N ASP A 119 -19.44 22.77 4.80
CA ASP A 119 -19.57 23.69 5.93
C ASP A 119 -19.19 22.98 7.25
N LYS A 120 -19.47 23.60 8.41
CA LYS A 120 -19.12 23.01 9.72
C LYS A 120 -19.83 21.69 10.01
N ASN A 121 -21.01 21.47 9.43
CA ASN A 121 -21.89 20.36 9.77
C ASN A 121 -22.14 19.41 8.59
N ALA A 122 -21.67 19.73 7.38
CA ALA A 122 -21.92 18.96 6.17
C ALA A 122 -20.64 18.66 5.38
N PHE A 123 -20.57 17.43 4.87
CA PHE A 123 -19.49 16.92 4.06
C PHE A 123 -20.04 16.32 2.77
N ALA A 124 -19.45 16.67 1.63
CA ALA A 124 -19.61 15.90 0.40
C ALA A 124 -18.71 14.67 0.48
N VAL A 125 -19.29 13.49 0.30
CA VAL A 125 -18.63 12.19 0.42
C VAL A 125 -18.75 11.47 -0.90
N SER A 126 -17.62 11.17 -1.54
CA SER A 126 -17.55 10.44 -2.80
C SER A 126 -17.23 8.96 -2.55
N LEU A 127 -18.17 8.08 -2.87
CA LEU A 127 -18.06 6.63 -2.70
C LEU A 127 -18.27 5.96 -4.06
N GLY A 128 -17.17 5.50 -4.67
CA GLY A 128 -17.17 4.97 -6.03
C GLY A 128 -17.57 6.05 -7.02
N GLU A 129 -18.68 5.84 -7.72
CA GLU A 129 -19.26 6.81 -8.66
C GLU A 129 -20.38 7.67 -8.03
N THR A 130 -20.67 7.46 -6.74
CA THR A 130 -21.77 8.15 -6.06
C THR A 130 -21.23 9.22 -5.12
N THR A 131 -21.78 10.44 -5.18
CA THR A 131 -21.53 11.48 -4.18
C THR A 131 -22.78 11.73 -3.35
N VAL A 132 -22.65 11.65 -2.04
CA VAL A 132 -23.71 11.97 -1.06
C VAL A 132 -23.27 13.12 -0.17
N ILE A 133 -24.24 13.88 0.36
CA ILE A 133 -23.97 14.92 1.36
C ILE A 133 -24.39 14.33 2.70
N LEU A 134 -23.41 14.15 3.59
CA LEU A 134 -23.61 13.60 4.92
C LEU A 134 -23.45 14.69 5.98
N SER A 135 -24.14 14.52 7.10
CA SER A 135 -23.90 15.34 8.27
C SER A 135 -22.58 14.98 8.97
N ALA A 136 -22.15 15.80 9.93
CA ALA A 136 -20.94 15.55 10.71
C ALA A 136 -20.99 14.19 11.45
N ILE A 137 -22.16 13.81 11.99
CA ILE A 137 -22.35 12.55 12.73
C ILE A 137 -22.28 11.37 11.75
N GLU A 138 -23.04 11.43 10.65
CA GLU A 138 -23.01 10.39 9.60
C GLU A 138 -21.60 10.22 9.02
N THR A 139 -20.87 11.33 8.82
CA THR A 139 -19.50 11.31 8.30
C THR A 139 -18.53 10.70 9.30
N THR A 140 -18.70 10.97 10.60
CA THR A 140 -17.87 10.36 11.64
C THR A 140 -18.12 8.86 11.74
N ASP A 141 -19.39 8.43 11.77
CA ASP A 141 -19.74 7.01 11.77
C ASP A 141 -19.22 6.29 10.53
N LEU A 142 -19.32 6.92 9.35
CA LEU A 142 -18.73 6.41 8.10
C LEU A 142 -17.22 6.22 8.23
N CYS A 143 -16.50 7.23 8.75
CA CYS A 143 -15.06 7.14 8.95
C CYS A 143 -14.67 6.01 9.91
N LEU A 144 -15.40 5.85 11.02
CA LEU A 144 -15.16 4.76 11.97
C LEU A 144 -15.39 3.37 11.36
N CYS A 145 -16.46 3.21 10.58
CA CYS A 145 -16.68 1.98 9.82
C CYS A 145 -15.57 1.71 8.81
N ILE A 146 -15.17 2.73 8.03
CA ILE A 146 -14.09 2.63 7.04
C ILE A 146 -12.78 2.27 7.71
N ASP A 147 -12.40 2.93 8.81
CA ASP A 147 -11.16 2.67 9.52
C ASP A 147 -11.04 1.20 9.93
N GLN A 148 -12.11 0.65 10.50
CA GLN A 148 -12.14 -0.75 10.90
C GLN A 148 -12.07 -1.71 9.70
N VAL A 149 -12.85 -1.43 8.64
CA VAL A 149 -12.89 -2.29 7.45
C VAL A 149 -11.57 -2.25 6.70
N CYS A 150 -11.05 -1.06 6.40
CA CYS A 150 -9.82 -0.86 5.66
C CYS A 150 -8.58 -1.34 6.44
N GLN A 151 -8.60 -1.27 7.77
CA GLN A 151 -7.53 -1.88 8.57
C GLN A 151 -7.46 -3.40 8.37
N GLU A 152 -8.59 -4.10 8.47
CA GLU A 152 -8.64 -5.55 8.23
C GLU A 152 -8.35 -5.91 6.77
N TYR A 153 -8.78 -5.07 5.84
CA TYR A 153 -8.50 -5.21 4.41
C TYR A 153 -7.00 -5.09 4.12
N LYS A 154 -6.35 -4.05 4.67
CA LYS A 154 -4.90 -3.85 4.60
C LYS A 154 -4.15 -5.02 5.24
N ASN A 155 -4.58 -5.46 6.42
CA ASN A 155 -3.97 -6.61 7.10
C ASN A 155 -4.01 -7.86 6.23
N SER A 156 -5.14 -8.13 5.56
CA SER A 156 -5.30 -9.29 4.68
C SER A 156 -4.34 -9.25 3.48
N LEU A 157 -4.17 -8.07 2.85
CA LEU A 157 -3.21 -7.89 1.75
C LEU A 157 -1.76 -7.99 2.22
N VAL A 158 -1.42 -7.37 3.35
CA VAL A 158 -0.07 -7.42 3.94
C VAL A 158 0.29 -8.85 4.35
N GLU A 159 -0.66 -9.57 4.95
CA GLU A 159 -0.50 -10.98 5.28
C GLU A 159 -0.21 -11.78 4.01
N PHE A 160 -1.03 -11.64 2.96
CA PHE A 160 -0.79 -12.29 1.66
C PHE A 160 0.62 -12.02 1.10
N GLU A 161 1.05 -10.76 1.06
CA GLU A 161 2.35 -10.35 0.53
C GLU A 161 3.52 -10.90 1.36
N ASN A 162 3.39 -10.90 2.69
CA ASN A 162 4.39 -11.46 3.60
C ASN A 162 4.51 -12.97 3.45
N ASN A 163 3.37 -13.64 3.29
CA ASN A 163 3.29 -15.09 3.23
C ASN A 163 3.90 -15.65 1.96
N LEU A 164 3.71 -14.96 0.82
CA LEU A 164 4.30 -15.35 -0.47
C LEU A 164 5.63 -14.66 -0.78
N GLU A 165 6.08 -13.75 0.10
CA GLU A 165 7.31 -12.94 -0.06
C GLU A 165 7.33 -12.16 -1.38
N THR A 166 6.27 -11.41 -1.67
CA THR A 166 6.02 -10.82 -3.00
C THR A 166 6.21 -9.32 -3.10
N TRP A 167 6.59 -8.65 -1.99
CA TRP A 167 6.79 -7.19 -1.93
C TRP A 167 7.72 -6.63 -3.01
N ASP A 168 8.78 -7.37 -3.35
CA ASP A 168 9.80 -6.97 -4.33
C ASP A 168 9.53 -7.52 -5.75
N LEU A 169 8.34 -8.07 -5.98
CA LEU A 169 7.94 -8.68 -7.25
C LEU A 169 6.74 -7.92 -7.85
N GLU A 170 6.78 -7.73 -9.17
CA GLU A 170 5.70 -7.10 -9.92
C GLU A 170 4.52 -8.08 -10.04
N PHE A 171 3.32 -7.62 -9.69
CA PHE A 171 2.10 -8.40 -9.87
C PHE A 171 1.71 -8.45 -11.34
N PHE A 172 1.31 -9.63 -11.79
CA PHE A 172 0.88 -9.90 -13.15
C PHE A 172 -0.54 -10.46 -13.14
N GLU A 173 -1.42 -9.85 -13.93
CA GLU A 173 -2.75 -10.38 -14.19
C GLU A 173 -3.12 -10.21 -15.67
N SER A 174 -3.36 -11.32 -16.38
CA SER A 174 -3.78 -11.30 -17.78
C SER A 174 -4.45 -12.61 -18.18
N ALA A 175 -5.49 -12.53 -19.01
CA ALA A 175 -6.21 -13.69 -19.56
C ALA A 175 -6.65 -14.74 -18.52
N GLY A 176 -6.98 -14.31 -17.29
CA GLY A 176 -7.37 -15.19 -16.18
C GLY A 176 -6.21 -15.81 -15.41
N VAL A 177 -4.97 -15.58 -15.84
CA VAL A 177 -3.76 -15.91 -15.07
C VAL A 177 -3.44 -14.75 -14.14
N ARG A 178 -3.13 -15.07 -12.88
CA ARG A 178 -2.65 -14.13 -11.87
C ARG A 178 -1.37 -14.66 -11.23
N GLY A 179 -0.44 -13.78 -10.93
CA GLY A 179 0.88 -14.21 -10.47
C GLY A 179 1.86 -13.07 -10.25
N PHE A 180 3.13 -13.42 -10.17
CA PHE A 180 4.22 -12.46 -9.99
C PHE A 180 5.33 -12.68 -11.00
N HIS A 181 5.81 -11.60 -11.60
CA HIS A 181 7.01 -11.64 -12.42
C HIS A 181 8.22 -11.95 -11.55
N LEU A 182 8.96 -13.01 -11.90
CA LEU A 182 10.17 -13.38 -11.19
C LEU A 182 11.40 -12.74 -11.84
N PHE A 183 11.56 -12.96 -13.14
CA PHE A 183 12.63 -12.46 -14.00
C PHE A 183 12.32 -12.81 -15.47
N SER A 184 13.15 -12.36 -16.41
CA SER A 184 13.03 -12.70 -17.83
C SER A 184 14.27 -13.44 -18.34
N VAL A 185 14.07 -14.41 -19.23
CA VAL A 185 15.12 -15.21 -19.88
C VAL A 185 14.97 -15.17 -21.40
N GLU A 186 16.02 -15.48 -22.14
CA GLU A 186 15.88 -15.75 -23.57
C GLU A 186 15.03 -17.01 -23.84
N GLN A 187 14.30 -17.00 -24.97
CA GLN A 187 13.49 -18.14 -25.43
C GLN A 187 14.26 -19.46 -25.41
N LYS A 188 15.52 -19.45 -25.85
CA LYS A 188 16.37 -20.64 -25.91
C LYS A 188 16.57 -21.26 -24.53
N LEU A 189 16.76 -20.44 -23.49
CA LEU A 189 16.91 -20.95 -22.13
C LEU A 189 15.59 -21.51 -21.60
N TRP A 190 14.47 -20.84 -21.87
CA TRP A 190 13.15 -21.35 -21.54
C TRP A 190 12.88 -22.73 -22.17
N ASP A 191 13.18 -22.90 -23.46
CA ASP A 191 12.97 -24.17 -24.17
C ASP A 191 13.78 -25.31 -23.53
N LEU A 192 15.02 -25.02 -23.09
CA LEU A 192 15.87 -25.98 -22.37
C LEU A 192 15.31 -26.30 -20.98
N MET A 193 14.86 -25.29 -20.23
CA MET A 193 14.21 -25.49 -18.93
C MET A 193 12.97 -26.37 -19.08
N TYR A 194 12.12 -26.08 -20.06
CA TYR A 194 10.90 -26.83 -20.30
C TYR A 194 11.18 -28.28 -20.74
N LYS A 195 12.17 -28.48 -21.63
CA LYS A 195 12.61 -29.81 -22.04
C LYS A 195 13.17 -30.62 -20.87
N PHE A 196 14.00 -30.00 -20.02
CA PHE A 196 14.54 -30.65 -18.82
C PHE A 196 13.41 -31.09 -17.88
N ALA A 197 12.42 -30.23 -17.62
CA ALA A 197 11.26 -30.59 -16.80
C ALA A 197 10.52 -31.82 -17.36
N SER A 198 10.39 -31.93 -18.68
CA SER A 198 9.78 -33.09 -19.34
C SER A 198 10.61 -34.37 -19.19
N GLU A 199 11.93 -34.29 -19.31
CA GLU A 199 12.85 -35.43 -19.13
C GLU A 199 12.82 -35.93 -17.68
N PHE A 200 12.77 -35.02 -16.72
CA PHE A 200 12.74 -35.29 -15.28
C PHE A 200 11.33 -35.19 -14.68
N ASP A 201 10.31 -35.68 -15.39
CA ASP A 201 8.96 -35.80 -14.83
C ASP A 201 8.94 -36.78 -13.64
N TYR A 202 8.25 -36.47 -12.55
CA TYR A 202 8.20 -37.29 -11.34
C TYR A 202 7.67 -38.72 -11.60
N VAL A 203 6.90 -38.94 -12.68
CA VAL A 203 6.42 -40.27 -13.06
C VAL A 203 7.48 -41.12 -13.77
N LYS A 204 8.52 -40.48 -14.34
CA LYS A 204 9.55 -41.14 -15.17
C LYS A 204 10.76 -41.63 -14.37
N GLY A 205 10.93 -41.22 -13.12
CA GLY A 205 12.07 -41.63 -12.31
C GLY A 205 12.05 -41.15 -10.86
N LYS A 206 13.17 -41.37 -10.15
CA LYS A 206 13.29 -41.13 -8.71
C LYS A 206 14.53 -40.34 -8.30
N SER A 207 15.25 -39.74 -9.26
CA SER A 207 16.39 -38.88 -8.93
C SER A 207 15.92 -37.63 -8.18
N ALA A 208 16.86 -36.91 -7.56
CA ALA A 208 16.55 -35.67 -6.86
C ALA A 208 15.83 -34.63 -7.75
N TRP A 209 16.00 -34.71 -9.07
CA TRP A 209 15.43 -33.82 -10.09
C TRP A 209 14.10 -34.29 -10.67
N HIS A 210 13.66 -35.54 -10.40
CA HIS A 210 12.35 -36.04 -10.82
C HIS A 210 11.24 -35.45 -9.93
N LEU A 211 11.02 -34.14 -10.07
CA LEU A 211 10.13 -33.31 -9.26
C LEU A 211 9.23 -32.42 -10.12
N PHE A 212 9.14 -32.71 -11.41
CA PHE A 212 8.34 -31.91 -12.34
C PHE A 212 7.11 -32.67 -12.81
N HIS A 213 6.08 -31.93 -13.16
CA HIS A 213 4.97 -32.39 -13.98
C HIS A 213 4.76 -31.37 -15.09
N GLN A 214 4.52 -31.84 -16.29
CA GLN A 214 4.29 -30.98 -17.44
C GLN A 214 2.79 -30.76 -17.64
N GLU A 215 2.34 -29.52 -17.61
CA GLU A 215 0.97 -29.11 -17.93
C GLU A 215 1.00 -28.04 -19.01
N ASP A 216 0.49 -28.34 -20.22
CA ASP A 216 0.53 -27.48 -21.40
C ASP A 216 1.86 -26.74 -21.58
N ILE A 217 1.95 -25.46 -21.22
CA ILE A 217 3.15 -24.62 -21.36
C ILE A 217 3.83 -24.31 -20.02
N SER A 218 3.30 -24.80 -18.90
CA SER A 218 3.81 -24.50 -17.55
C SER A 218 4.78 -25.58 -17.05
N ILE A 219 5.63 -25.17 -16.11
CA ILE A 219 6.44 -26.10 -15.31
C ILE A 219 5.81 -26.16 -13.92
N ARG A 220 5.20 -27.31 -13.59
CA ARG A 220 4.69 -27.60 -12.24
C ARG A 220 5.75 -28.33 -11.45
N VAL A 221 6.13 -27.77 -10.31
CA VAL A 221 7.07 -28.37 -9.36
C VAL A 221 6.26 -29.20 -8.37
N SER A 222 6.30 -30.53 -8.51
CA SER A 222 5.49 -31.47 -7.72
C SER A 222 6.10 -32.86 -7.67
N ARG A 223 5.85 -33.58 -6.58
CA ARG A 223 6.12 -35.03 -6.47
C ARG A 223 4.84 -35.88 -6.51
N GLY A 224 3.75 -35.33 -7.04
CA GLY A 224 2.45 -35.99 -7.15
C GLY A 224 1.64 -36.09 -5.84
N ILE A 225 2.25 -35.75 -4.69
CA ILE A 225 1.57 -35.71 -3.37
C ILE A 225 1.17 -34.27 -3.01
N ARG A 226 2.05 -33.31 -3.32
CA ARG A 226 1.87 -31.88 -3.03
C ARG A 226 2.58 -31.06 -4.09
N ASP A 227 1.94 -29.96 -4.46
CA ASP A 227 2.51 -28.98 -5.37
C ASP A 227 3.31 -27.94 -4.61
N HIS A 228 4.50 -27.64 -5.13
CA HIS A 228 5.41 -26.66 -4.57
C HIS A 228 5.23 -25.30 -5.25
N ALA A 229 5.25 -25.27 -6.58
CA ALA A 229 5.13 -24.04 -7.37
C ALA A 229 4.60 -24.31 -8.78
N PHE A 230 3.99 -23.29 -9.37
CA PHE A 230 3.54 -23.27 -10.76
C PHE A 230 4.27 -22.14 -11.47
N ILE A 231 4.99 -22.47 -12.53
CA ILE A 231 5.84 -21.53 -13.27
C ILE A 231 5.30 -21.43 -14.70
N LEU A 232 4.87 -20.24 -15.08
CA LEU A 232 4.30 -19.95 -16.39
C LEU A 232 5.26 -19.11 -17.24
N PRO A 233 5.43 -19.44 -18.53
CA PRO A 233 6.06 -18.53 -19.47
C PRO A 233 5.06 -17.50 -19.99
N GLN A 234 5.51 -16.27 -20.13
CA GLN A 234 4.81 -15.24 -20.88
C GLN A 234 5.75 -14.61 -21.90
N ALA A 235 5.43 -14.74 -23.19
CA ALA A 235 6.16 -14.06 -24.24
C ALA A 235 5.90 -12.54 -24.17
N THR A 236 6.95 -11.72 -24.22
CA THR A 236 6.80 -10.27 -24.41
C THR A 236 6.26 -10.00 -25.81
N ASN A 237 5.20 -9.18 -25.92
CA ASN A 237 4.44 -8.98 -27.16
C ASN A 237 5.30 -8.72 -28.42
N TYR A 238 4.86 -9.36 -29.50
CA TYR A 238 5.39 -9.49 -30.87
C TYR A 238 5.71 -8.20 -31.69
N TRP A 239 5.76 -7.02 -31.07
CA TRP A 239 5.75 -5.73 -31.80
C TRP A 239 7.05 -4.93 -31.73
N SER A 240 8.11 -5.45 -31.11
CA SER A 240 9.43 -4.83 -31.17
C SER A 240 10.49 -5.90 -31.48
N ASP A 241 11.41 -5.58 -32.37
CA ASP A 241 12.62 -6.36 -32.70
C ASP A 241 13.60 -6.53 -31.52
N ALA A 242 13.13 -6.30 -30.29
CA ALA A 242 13.88 -6.53 -29.06
C ALA A 242 13.76 -8.00 -28.70
N GLN A 243 14.80 -8.78 -29.02
CA GLN A 243 15.19 -10.08 -28.43
C GLN A 243 14.04 -10.89 -27.79
N ASN A 244 13.69 -12.03 -28.39
CA ASN A 244 12.70 -13.01 -27.88
C ASN A 244 12.94 -13.38 -26.40
N LYS A 245 12.38 -12.60 -25.48
CA LYS A 245 12.43 -12.82 -24.04
C LYS A 245 11.12 -13.42 -23.56
N ILE A 246 11.26 -14.35 -22.63
CA ILE A 246 10.18 -14.98 -21.90
C ILE A 246 10.22 -14.47 -20.47
N ASN A 247 9.13 -13.85 -20.05
CA ASN A 247 8.88 -13.51 -18.67
C ASN A 247 8.51 -14.80 -17.92
N ILE A 248 9.20 -15.05 -16.81
CA ILE A 248 8.94 -16.17 -15.92
C ILE A 248 7.99 -15.70 -14.82
N ILE A 249 6.78 -16.23 -14.83
CA ILE A 249 5.71 -15.86 -13.91
C ILE A 249 5.52 -16.96 -12.87
N TYR A 250 5.48 -16.58 -11.59
CA TYR A 250 4.97 -17.42 -10.51
C TYR A 250 3.45 -17.33 -10.48
N GLU A 251 2.76 -18.44 -10.77
CA GLU A 251 1.29 -18.46 -10.85
C GLU A 251 0.62 -18.71 -9.49
N ILE A 252 -0.47 -17.97 -9.25
CA ILE A 252 -1.35 -18.16 -8.10
C ILE A 252 -2.67 -18.76 -8.60
N ASN A 253 -2.77 -20.08 -8.65
CA ASN A 253 -4.01 -20.76 -9.03
C ASN A 253 -4.95 -20.98 -7.82
N ASP A 254 -6.20 -21.40 -8.09
CA ASP A 254 -7.19 -21.62 -7.03
C ASP A 254 -6.80 -22.75 -6.07
N VAL A 255 -6.04 -23.75 -6.53
CA VAL A 255 -5.49 -24.81 -5.67
C VAL A 255 -4.51 -24.22 -4.66
N HIS A 256 -3.68 -23.27 -5.12
CA HIS A 256 -2.77 -22.50 -4.29
C HIS A 256 -3.53 -21.72 -3.22
N LEU A 257 -4.56 -20.96 -3.59
CA LEU A 257 -5.39 -20.20 -2.64
C LEU A 257 -6.14 -21.10 -1.64
N GLN A 258 -6.67 -22.23 -2.08
CA GLN A 258 -7.31 -23.19 -1.18
C GLN A 258 -6.32 -23.80 -0.19
N SER A 259 -5.06 -24.02 -0.58
CA SER A 259 -4.02 -24.49 0.33
C SER A 259 -3.68 -23.45 1.40
N LEU A 260 -3.67 -22.15 1.04
CA LEU A 260 -3.48 -21.04 1.96
C LEU A 260 -4.68 -20.89 2.92
N ALA A 261 -5.92 -21.04 2.42
CA ALA A 261 -7.14 -20.84 3.19
C ALA A 261 -7.51 -21.98 4.17
N ARG A 262 -7.08 -23.22 3.91
CA ARG A 262 -7.39 -24.39 4.79
C ARG A 262 -6.66 -24.37 6.13
N GLY A 263 -5.75 -23.43 6.37
CA GLY A 263 -4.99 -23.30 7.60
C GLY A 263 -5.74 -22.66 8.77
N LYS A 264 -6.91 -23.19 9.16
CA LYS A 264 -7.53 -22.87 10.47
C LYS A 264 -7.23 -24.00 11.45
N ALA A 265 -6.14 -23.87 12.23
CA ALA A 265 -5.83 -24.49 13.54
C ALA A 265 -4.36 -24.93 13.74
N SER A 266 -3.54 -24.97 12.68
CA SER A 266 -2.08 -25.15 12.78
C SER A 266 -1.44 -24.57 11.53
N SER A 267 -0.68 -23.49 11.70
CA SER A 267 0.10 -22.73 10.72
C SER A 267 0.22 -23.37 9.33
N TRP A 268 -0.55 -22.89 8.35
CA TRP A 268 -0.23 -23.10 6.92
C TRP A 268 1.18 -22.54 6.58
N GLN A 269 1.73 -21.65 7.41
CA GLN A 269 3.13 -21.23 7.42
C GLN A 269 4.13 -22.38 7.65
N GLN A 270 3.74 -23.50 8.27
CA GLN A 270 4.57 -24.72 8.34
C GLN A 270 4.57 -25.49 7.01
N ASP A 271 3.56 -25.26 6.18
CA ASP A 271 3.47 -25.78 4.83
C ASP A 271 4.06 -24.82 3.79
N ILE A 272 4.46 -23.59 4.16
CA ILE A 272 5.22 -22.70 3.29
C ILE A 272 6.71 -22.87 3.52
N GLY A 273 7.45 -23.01 2.41
CA GLY A 273 8.90 -23.18 2.41
C GLY A 273 9.32 -24.43 1.65
N PRO A 274 10.61 -24.82 1.72
CA PRO A 274 11.20 -25.83 0.83
C PRO A 274 10.50 -27.20 0.83
N ARG A 275 9.71 -27.51 1.87
CA ARG A 275 9.03 -28.80 2.07
C ARG A 275 7.53 -28.78 1.77
N GLY A 276 6.94 -27.61 1.49
CA GLY A 276 5.55 -27.49 1.07
C GLY A 276 5.42 -26.44 -0.03
N THR A 277 4.39 -25.61 -0.01
CA THR A 277 4.20 -24.55 -1.00
C THR A 277 5.37 -23.57 -0.97
N TRP A 278 6.03 -23.33 -2.09
CA TRP A 278 7.16 -22.41 -2.18
C TRP A 278 6.65 -20.97 -2.26
N THR A 279 7.38 -20.03 -1.64
CA THR A 279 7.12 -18.60 -1.82
C THR A 279 7.56 -18.17 -3.21
N ALA A 280 7.08 -17.02 -3.69
CA ALA A 280 7.52 -16.48 -4.98
C ALA A 280 9.02 -16.14 -4.94
N LYS A 281 9.49 -15.57 -3.83
CA LYS A 281 10.92 -15.31 -3.58
C LYS A 281 11.76 -16.57 -3.54
N TYR A 282 11.33 -17.60 -2.81
CA TYR A 282 12.05 -18.88 -2.76
C TYR A 282 12.09 -19.54 -4.13
N THR A 283 10.98 -19.52 -4.87
CA THR A 283 10.91 -20.05 -6.23
C THR A 283 11.90 -19.33 -7.14
N LYS A 284 11.93 -18.00 -7.13
CA LYS A 284 12.93 -17.20 -7.85
C LYS A 284 14.36 -17.59 -7.48
N GLN A 285 14.67 -17.68 -6.20
CA GLN A 285 16.01 -18.05 -5.73
C GLN A 285 16.39 -19.48 -6.18
N TRP A 286 15.50 -20.45 -6.00
CA TRP A 286 15.72 -21.84 -6.42
C TRP A 286 15.93 -21.96 -7.94
N LEU A 287 15.17 -21.19 -8.73
CA LEU A 287 15.34 -21.14 -10.18
C LEU A 287 16.73 -20.64 -10.57
N LEU A 288 17.15 -19.51 -10.00
CA LEU A 288 18.42 -18.86 -10.33
C LEU A 288 19.65 -19.61 -9.78
N GLU A 289 19.55 -20.21 -8.59
CA GLU A 289 20.70 -20.80 -7.91
C GLU A 289 20.84 -22.31 -8.12
N LYS A 290 19.76 -23.01 -8.49
CA LYS A 290 19.77 -24.47 -8.61
C LYS A 290 19.28 -24.95 -9.97
N TYR A 291 18.07 -24.58 -10.35
CA TYR A 291 17.43 -25.17 -11.52
C TYR A 291 18.10 -24.77 -12.84
N ILE A 292 18.20 -23.47 -13.09
CA ILE A 292 18.79 -22.95 -14.33
C ILE A 292 20.26 -23.40 -14.47
N PRO A 293 21.12 -23.28 -13.44
CA PRO A 293 22.47 -23.83 -13.51
C PRO A 293 22.50 -25.33 -13.85
N GLN A 294 21.65 -26.14 -13.21
CA GLN A 294 21.58 -27.58 -13.51
C GLN A 294 21.15 -27.89 -14.95
N VAL A 295 20.18 -27.13 -15.47
CA VAL A 295 19.71 -27.27 -16.87
C VAL A 295 20.86 -26.96 -17.83
N ILE A 296 21.59 -25.87 -17.57
CA ILE A 296 22.75 -25.47 -18.37
C ILE A 296 23.83 -26.56 -18.32
N ASP A 297 24.22 -27.02 -17.13
CA ASP A 297 25.25 -28.05 -16.94
C ASP A 297 24.88 -29.35 -17.65
N TYR A 298 23.62 -29.79 -17.53
CA TYR A 298 23.15 -31.04 -18.11
C TYR A 298 23.23 -31.03 -19.64
N TYR A 299 22.83 -29.93 -20.28
CA TYR A 299 22.88 -29.82 -21.74
C TYR A 299 24.26 -29.40 -22.27
N ALA A 300 25.08 -28.68 -21.51
CA ALA A 300 26.46 -28.37 -21.86
C ALA A 300 27.33 -29.63 -21.95
N GLN A 301 27.05 -30.64 -21.12
CA GLN A 301 27.70 -31.96 -21.22
C GLN A 301 27.29 -32.75 -22.47
N GLN A 302 26.11 -32.47 -23.03
CA GLN A 302 25.55 -33.20 -24.17
C GLN A 302 25.71 -32.47 -25.51
N SER A 303 26.01 -31.18 -25.49
CA SER A 303 26.11 -30.31 -26.68
C SER A 303 27.07 -29.15 -26.41
N GLN A 304 27.79 -28.66 -27.42
CA GLN A 304 28.66 -27.48 -27.33
C GLN A 304 27.83 -26.19 -27.14
N LEU A 305 27.20 -26.04 -25.98
CA LEU A 305 26.49 -24.83 -25.59
C LEU A 305 27.47 -23.85 -24.94
N PHE A 306 27.26 -22.55 -25.20
CA PHE A 306 28.02 -21.46 -24.59
C PHE A 306 27.52 -21.21 -23.16
N GLU A 307 27.97 -22.03 -22.20
CA GLU A 307 27.66 -21.96 -20.77
C GLU A 307 27.81 -20.53 -20.20
N VAL A 308 28.84 -19.81 -20.64
CA VAL A 308 29.14 -18.45 -20.20
C VAL A 308 28.05 -17.46 -20.60
N GLU A 309 27.49 -17.58 -21.81
CA GLU A 309 26.47 -16.65 -22.34
C GLU A 309 25.16 -16.75 -21.54
N LEU A 310 24.72 -17.98 -21.23
CA LEU A 310 23.50 -18.24 -20.47
C LEU A 310 23.64 -17.88 -18.98
N MET A 311 24.84 -18.03 -18.40
CA MET A 311 25.09 -17.70 -16.99
C MET A 311 25.16 -16.20 -16.70
N VAL A 312 25.52 -15.37 -17.68
CA VAL A 312 25.50 -13.89 -17.52
C VAL A 312 24.09 -13.36 -17.27
N GLU A 313 23.04 -14.03 -17.78
CA GLU A 313 21.64 -13.61 -17.54
C GLU A 313 21.24 -13.77 -16.06
N VAL A 314 21.72 -14.82 -15.40
CA VAL A 314 21.38 -15.16 -14.00
C VAL A 314 21.98 -14.14 -13.01
N ILE A 315 23.20 -13.66 -13.27
CA ILE A 315 23.93 -12.76 -12.37
C ILE A 315 23.25 -11.38 -12.26
N LYS A 316 22.54 -10.93 -13.31
CA LYS A 316 21.89 -9.61 -13.34
C LYS A 316 20.74 -9.46 -12.33
N TYR A 317 20.15 -10.56 -11.86
CA TYR A 317 18.93 -10.52 -11.03
C TYR A 317 19.17 -10.65 -9.51
N LYS A 318 20.43 -10.54 -9.04
CA LYS A 318 20.81 -10.80 -7.64
C LYS A 318 20.73 -9.62 -6.66
N PHE A 319 20.27 -8.44 -7.08
CA PHE A 319 20.30 -7.25 -6.21
C PHE A 319 18.91 -6.92 -5.64
N ALA A 320 18.74 -7.17 -4.35
CA ALA A 320 17.64 -6.64 -3.52
C ALA A 320 18.21 -5.68 -2.47
N HIS A 321 17.38 -4.77 -1.96
CA HIS A 321 17.76 -3.87 -0.86
C HIS A 321 18.30 -4.65 0.34
N THR A 322 19.33 -4.13 1.00
CA THR A 322 19.74 -4.62 2.31
C THR A 322 18.54 -4.52 3.26
N PRO A 323 18.08 -5.61 3.90
CA PRO A 323 16.94 -5.56 4.79
C PRO A 323 17.14 -4.53 5.90
N ILE A 324 16.12 -3.74 6.23
CA ILE A 324 16.24 -2.62 7.18
C ILE A 324 16.87 -3.03 8.52
N LYS A 325 16.57 -4.24 8.99
CA LYS A 325 17.11 -4.81 10.23
C LYS A 325 18.65 -4.96 10.20
N ASP A 326 19.20 -5.25 9.03
CA ASP A 326 20.61 -5.56 8.78
C ASP A 326 21.42 -4.30 8.41
N ILE A 327 20.79 -3.12 8.44
CA ILE A 327 21.45 -1.84 8.20
C ILE A 327 22.30 -1.45 9.41
N HIS A 328 23.59 -1.23 9.14
CA HIS A 328 24.59 -0.76 10.09
C HIS A 328 25.19 0.59 9.69
N ASP A 329 25.17 0.94 8.41
CA ASP A 329 25.61 2.24 7.92
C ASP A 329 24.41 3.18 7.70
N ILE A 330 24.64 4.49 7.89
CA ILE A 330 23.62 5.51 7.66
C ILE A 330 23.26 5.65 6.17
N GLN A 331 24.20 5.42 5.25
CA GLN A 331 23.96 5.53 3.81
C GLN A 331 22.99 4.45 3.29
N ASP A 332 22.96 3.29 3.95
CA ASP A 332 22.04 2.21 3.59
C ASP A 332 20.56 2.55 3.92
N LEU A 333 20.31 3.63 4.68
CA LEU A 333 18.94 4.15 4.90
C LEU A 333 18.41 4.96 3.70
N SER A 334 19.28 5.45 2.81
CA SER A 334 18.88 6.32 1.70
C SER A 334 17.81 5.71 0.78
N PRO A 335 17.89 4.42 0.36
CA PRO A 335 16.85 3.84 -0.50
C PRO A 335 15.45 3.91 0.13
N TYR A 336 15.34 3.63 1.43
CA TYR A 336 14.08 3.68 2.17
C TYR A 336 13.52 5.10 2.29
N LEU A 337 14.40 6.08 2.45
CA LEU A 337 14.01 7.49 2.44
C LEU A 337 13.55 7.94 1.06
N CYS A 338 14.19 7.47 -0.01
CA CYS A 338 13.78 7.73 -1.38
C CYS A 338 12.40 7.13 -1.70
N ASP A 339 12.08 5.93 -1.18
CA ASP A 339 10.74 5.35 -1.30
C ASP A 339 9.69 6.25 -0.63
N ILE A 340 9.96 6.71 0.60
CA ILE A 340 9.09 7.64 1.31
C ILE A 340 8.95 8.96 0.56
N GLN A 341 10.07 9.53 0.08
CA GLN A 341 10.08 10.79 -0.67
C GLN A 341 9.24 10.69 -1.95
N THR A 342 9.38 9.59 -2.70
CA THR A 342 8.61 9.32 -3.91
C THR A 342 7.11 9.28 -3.60
N TRP A 343 6.74 8.55 -2.55
CA TRP A 343 5.36 8.49 -2.06
C TRP A 343 4.83 9.86 -1.65
N LEU A 344 5.57 10.61 -0.81
CA LEU A 344 5.17 11.94 -0.33
C LEU A 344 4.97 12.96 -1.46
N ASN A 345 5.76 12.83 -2.53
CA ASN A 345 5.64 13.68 -3.71
C ASN A 345 4.39 13.39 -4.56
N ILE A 346 3.85 12.17 -4.48
CA ILE A 346 2.62 11.76 -5.18
C ILE A 346 1.38 11.94 -4.30
N HIS A 347 1.53 11.78 -2.99
CA HIS A 347 0.48 11.96 -1.99
C HIS A 347 0.05 13.43 -1.92
N VAL A 348 -1.21 13.73 -2.25
CA VAL A 348 -1.69 15.13 -2.36
C VAL A 348 -2.35 15.61 -1.06
N GLU A 349 -2.84 14.67 -0.27
CA GLU A 349 -3.62 14.87 0.93
C GLU A 349 -2.74 15.25 2.13
N ASN A 350 -3.37 15.73 3.20
CA ASN A 350 -2.65 15.91 4.46
C ASN A 350 -2.31 14.55 5.08
N ILE A 351 -1.15 14.46 5.72
CA ILE A 351 -0.70 13.28 6.44
C ILE A 351 -0.98 13.45 7.92
N ALA A 352 -1.44 12.38 8.58
CA ALA A 352 -1.61 12.38 10.02
C ALA A 352 -0.26 12.64 10.71
N ALA A 353 -0.17 13.70 11.53
CA ALA A 353 1.10 14.12 12.14
C ALA A 353 1.73 13.01 12.99
N VAL A 354 0.91 12.14 13.58
CA VAL A 354 1.35 10.98 14.38
C VAL A 354 2.31 10.06 13.63
N LEU A 355 2.17 9.91 12.30
CA LEU A 355 3.06 9.11 11.47
C LEU A 355 4.45 9.74 11.30
N LEU A 356 4.55 11.07 11.42
CA LEU A 356 5.76 11.84 11.16
C LEU A 356 6.52 12.22 12.42
N ARG A 357 5.87 12.29 13.59
CA ARG A 357 6.48 12.77 14.85
C ARG A 357 7.78 12.06 15.22
N SER A 358 7.73 10.72 15.30
CA SER A 358 8.91 9.91 15.65
C SER A 358 9.96 9.98 14.56
N TYR A 359 9.53 9.96 13.29
CA TYR A 359 10.39 10.04 12.12
C TYR A 359 11.19 11.36 12.09
N TYR A 360 10.52 12.52 12.17
CA TYR A 360 11.18 13.82 12.21
C TYR A 360 12.16 13.90 13.36
N LYS A 361 11.74 13.53 14.58
CA LYS A 361 12.61 13.58 15.75
C LYS A 361 13.88 12.73 15.55
N ALA A 362 13.71 11.46 15.19
CA ALA A 362 14.83 10.53 15.06
C ALA A 362 15.81 10.96 13.97
N PHE A 363 15.32 11.41 12.82
CA PHE A 363 16.18 11.85 11.71
C PHE A 363 16.83 13.21 11.96
N THR A 364 16.13 14.16 12.60
CA THR A 364 16.75 15.42 13.05
C THR A 364 17.88 15.13 14.05
N ASP A 365 17.68 14.22 15.01
CA ASP A 365 18.72 13.86 15.97
C ASP A 365 19.87 13.06 15.33
N LEU A 366 19.60 12.27 14.29
CA LEU A 366 20.60 11.53 13.53
C LEU A 366 21.53 12.48 12.75
N VAL A 367 20.96 13.48 12.05
CA VAL A 367 21.73 14.41 11.22
C VAL A 367 22.34 15.58 12.00
N ARG A 368 22.03 15.71 13.30
CA ARG A 368 22.48 16.83 14.14
C ARG A 368 23.99 16.99 14.21
N ASN A 369 24.72 15.88 14.20
CA ASN A 369 26.19 15.84 14.31
C ASN A 369 26.88 15.84 12.94
N THR A 370 26.26 16.42 11.92
CA THR A 370 26.88 16.60 10.61
C THR A 370 27.91 17.72 10.68
N ASP A 371 29.05 17.52 10.01
CA ASP A 371 30.04 18.58 9.80
C ASP A 371 29.39 19.84 9.21
N SER A 372 29.60 20.98 9.86
CA SER A 372 29.09 22.29 9.44
C SER A 372 29.54 22.73 8.05
N ALA A 373 30.61 22.12 7.51
CA ALA A 373 31.12 22.36 6.16
C ALA A 373 30.41 21.50 5.08
N ILE A 374 29.22 20.96 5.35
CA ILE A 374 28.42 20.21 4.37
C ILE A 374 28.22 20.98 3.06
N ALA A 375 28.43 20.28 1.93
CA ALA A 375 28.19 20.82 0.61
C ALA A 375 26.68 20.97 0.32
N GLY A 376 26.33 21.97 -0.48
CA GLY A 376 24.94 22.17 -0.91
C GLY A 376 24.00 22.68 0.19
N ILE A 377 24.52 23.46 1.16
CA ILE A 377 23.67 24.10 2.18
C ILE A 377 22.53 24.93 1.55
N ASP A 378 22.73 25.50 0.36
CA ASP A 378 21.70 26.24 -0.37
C ASP A 378 20.50 25.36 -0.72
N TYR A 379 20.71 24.08 -1.07
CA TYR A 379 19.62 23.13 -1.35
C TYR A 379 18.77 22.88 -0.11
N ILE A 380 19.43 22.58 1.02
CA ILE A 380 18.77 22.41 2.33
C ILE A 380 17.94 23.66 2.65
N MET A 381 18.51 24.84 2.42
CA MET A 381 17.87 26.09 2.76
C MET A 381 16.67 26.43 1.89
N VAL A 382 16.71 26.12 0.59
CA VAL A 382 15.57 26.32 -0.32
C VAL A 382 14.39 25.47 0.15
N ASN A 383 14.63 24.20 0.49
CA ASN A 383 13.58 23.30 0.99
C ASN A 383 13.01 23.77 2.33
N LEU A 384 13.85 24.17 3.29
CA LEU A 384 13.37 24.71 4.58
C LEU A 384 12.51 25.96 4.42
N ARG A 385 12.88 26.86 3.49
CA ARG A 385 12.04 28.04 3.18
C ARG A 385 10.71 27.65 2.54
N GLY A 386 10.69 26.61 1.71
CA GLY A 386 9.46 26.07 1.15
C GLY A 386 8.47 25.66 2.26
N VAL A 387 8.97 24.99 3.30
CA VAL A 387 8.17 24.63 4.48
C VAL A 387 7.69 25.88 5.23
N GLU A 388 8.58 26.85 5.53
CA GLU A 388 8.19 28.09 6.22
C GLU A 388 7.10 28.88 5.48
N LEU A 389 7.19 28.98 4.15
CA LEU A 389 6.22 29.70 3.31
C LEU A 389 4.87 28.98 3.27
N SER A 390 4.89 27.65 3.19
CA SER A 390 3.69 26.80 3.22
C SER A 390 2.94 26.93 4.56
N ASP A 391 3.67 27.00 5.67
CA ASP A 391 3.11 27.20 7.01
C ASP A 391 2.57 28.64 7.21
N ALA A 392 3.23 29.62 6.59
CA ALA A 392 2.80 31.02 6.64
C ALA A 392 1.57 31.32 5.77
N ALA A 393 1.33 30.57 4.69
CA ALA A 393 0.13 30.75 3.87
C ALA A 393 -1.19 30.53 4.66
N ASP A 394 -1.13 29.78 5.77
CA ASP A 394 -2.27 29.56 6.68
C ASP A 394 -2.39 30.63 7.79
N LYS A 395 -1.42 31.56 7.89
CA LYS A 395 -1.40 32.67 8.86
C LYS A 395 -1.16 33.97 8.11
N ILE A 396 -2.20 34.79 7.94
CA ILE A 396 -2.09 36.14 7.38
C ILE A 396 -1.24 37.00 8.32
N ASP A 397 0.09 36.91 8.21
CA ASP A 397 0.97 37.96 8.68
C ASP A 397 2.29 37.95 7.89
N SER A 398 2.37 38.88 6.94
CA SER A 398 3.54 39.12 6.12
C SER A 398 4.48 40.08 6.85
N HIS A 399 5.41 39.53 7.62
CA HIS A 399 6.56 40.31 8.08
C HIS A 399 7.90 39.70 7.68
N THR A 400 8.47 40.31 6.64
CA THR A 400 9.90 40.60 6.40
C THR A 400 10.93 39.68 7.06
N LYS A 401 11.55 38.79 6.28
CA LYS A 401 12.85 38.19 6.63
C LYS A 401 13.95 38.71 5.71
N LYS A 402 14.78 39.61 6.26
CA LYS A 402 16.10 39.98 5.74
C LYS A 402 16.89 38.70 5.40
N ARG A 403 17.70 38.76 4.34
CA ARG A 403 18.68 37.73 3.93
C ARG A 403 19.64 37.45 5.10
N LYS A 404 19.27 36.55 6.03
CA LYS A 404 20.20 35.97 7.01
C LYS A 404 21.27 35.21 6.24
N ILE A 405 22.52 35.28 6.69
CA ILE A 405 23.55 34.31 6.27
C ILE A 405 23.12 33.00 6.91
N TRP A 406 22.82 32.01 6.08
CA TRP A 406 22.33 30.72 6.53
C TRP A 406 23.51 29.79 6.76
N THR A 407 23.59 29.26 7.98
CA THR A 407 24.59 28.27 8.40
C THR A 407 23.88 26.94 8.68
N PHE A 408 24.64 25.84 8.72
CA PHE A 408 24.08 24.55 9.12
C PHE A 408 23.41 24.60 10.50
N LYS A 409 23.95 25.41 11.43
CA LYS A 409 23.32 25.67 12.74
C LYS A 409 21.91 26.26 12.61
N ASN A 410 21.70 27.18 11.66
CA ASN A 410 20.38 27.74 11.42
C ASN A 410 19.44 26.68 10.83
N ALA A 411 19.93 25.84 9.91
CA ALA A 411 19.15 24.74 9.34
C ALA A 411 18.69 23.76 10.43
N MET A 412 19.59 23.39 11.35
CA MET A 412 19.24 22.54 12.50
C MET A 412 18.21 23.20 13.43
N SER A 413 18.32 24.50 13.70
CA SER A 413 17.31 25.23 14.47
C SER A 413 15.92 25.17 13.80
N CYS A 414 15.86 25.30 12.48
CA CYS A 414 14.59 25.16 11.75
C CYS A 414 14.04 23.73 11.84
N LEU A 415 14.89 22.70 11.73
CA LEU A 415 14.45 21.31 11.91
C LEU A 415 13.92 21.06 13.33
N ASP A 416 14.57 21.61 14.36
CA ASP A 416 14.10 21.54 15.75
C ASP A 416 12.74 22.22 15.94
N GLU A 417 12.53 23.39 15.31
CA GLU A 417 11.23 24.06 15.28
C GLU A 417 10.15 23.21 14.59
N GLN A 418 10.50 22.52 13.51
CA GLN A 418 9.58 21.61 12.82
C GLN A 418 9.23 20.39 13.68
N VAL A 419 10.19 19.81 14.43
CA VAL A 419 9.92 18.76 15.42
C VAL A 419 8.99 19.26 16.52
N MET A 420 9.17 20.49 17.01
CA MET A 420 8.22 21.07 17.98
C MET A 420 6.84 21.30 17.38
N ARG A 421 6.75 21.78 16.14
CA ARG A 421 5.46 22.04 15.47
C ARG A 421 4.68 20.75 15.24
N ILE A 422 5.29 19.71 14.67
CA ILE A 422 4.61 18.44 14.33
C ILE A 422 4.05 17.73 15.56
N ASN A 423 4.66 17.94 16.73
CA ASN A 423 4.16 17.41 18.00
C ASN A 423 2.89 18.12 18.50
N ASN A 424 2.62 19.34 18.02
CA ASN A 424 1.50 20.18 18.44
C ASN A 424 0.39 20.30 17.38
N CYS A 425 0.49 19.64 16.22
CA CYS A 425 -0.57 19.58 15.22
C CYS A 425 -1.11 18.16 15.04
N GLU A 426 -2.33 18.06 14.49
CA GLU A 426 -2.98 16.78 14.17
C GLU A 426 -2.61 16.27 12.76
N SER A 427 -2.29 17.16 11.83
CA SER A 427 -1.94 16.84 10.44
C SER A 427 -0.81 17.72 9.90
N GLU A 428 -0.20 17.26 8.81
CA GLU A 428 0.89 17.89 8.07
C GLU A 428 0.58 17.89 6.57
N LYS A 429 1.01 18.92 5.84
CA LYS A 429 0.91 18.91 4.37
C LYS A 429 1.95 17.91 3.81
N SER A 430 1.56 17.00 2.92
CA SER A 430 2.49 16.06 2.28
C SER A 430 3.70 16.76 1.64
N PHE A 431 3.47 17.91 1.00
CA PHE A 431 4.51 18.77 0.46
C PHE A 431 5.58 19.18 1.50
N ASN A 432 5.17 19.54 2.72
CA ASN A 432 6.12 19.87 3.78
C ASN A 432 6.94 18.64 4.17
N ALA A 433 6.29 17.48 4.30
CA ALA A 433 6.96 16.23 4.62
C ALA A 433 7.93 15.79 3.53
N ASP A 434 7.58 15.96 2.25
CA ASP A 434 8.47 15.72 1.11
C ASP A 434 9.74 16.58 1.22
N LEU A 435 9.59 17.89 1.41
CA LEU A 435 10.72 18.81 1.55
C LEU A 435 11.64 18.46 2.73
N ILE A 436 11.07 18.10 3.88
CA ILE A 436 11.84 17.66 5.06
C ILE A 436 12.58 16.34 4.77
N THR A 437 11.93 15.40 4.10
CA THR A 437 12.54 14.12 3.72
C THR A 437 13.71 14.31 2.75
N ARG A 438 13.56 15.20 1.75
CA ARG A 438 14.64 15.58 0.83
C ARG A 438 15.85 16.18 1.55
N ILE A 439 15.62 16.97 2.60
CA ILE A 439 16.69 17.50 3.45
C ILE A 439 17.43 16.37 4.15
N PHE A 440 16.72 15.40 4.75
CA PHE A 440 17.35 14.26 5.39
C PHE A 440 18.18 13.42 4.42
N ILE A 441 17.64 13.11 3.24
CA ILE A 441 18.36 12.40 2.17
C ILE A 441 19.65 13.15 1.82
N TRP A 442 19.54 14.45 1.52
CA TRP A 442 20.69 15.26 1.13
C TRP A 442 21.79 15.26 2.19
N ILE A 443 21.42 15.42 3.47
CA ILE A 443 22.40 15.42 4.56
C ILE A 443 23.05 14.04 4.72
N ILE A 444 22.28 12.95 4.62
CA ILE A 444 22.81 11.59 4.72
C ILE A 444 23.78 11.26 3.59
N GLU A 445 23.47 11.68 2.36
CA GLU A 445 24.29 11.38 1.18
C GLU A 445 25.55 12.27 1.06
N ASN A 446 25.47 13.52 1.53
CA ASN A 446 26.53 14.53 1.29
C ASN A 446 27.22 15.00 2.57
N GLY A 447 26.70 14.64 3.74
CA GLY A 447 27.21 15.06 5.04
C GLY A 447 28.23 14.07 5.62
N LYS A 448 29.22 14.61 6.35
CA LYS A 448 30.06 13.80 7.24
C LYS A 448 29.39 13.73 8.61
N ILE A 449 28.71 12.62 8.90
CA ILE A 449 27.85 12.47 10.08
C ILE A 449 28.56 11.60 11.12
N SER A 450 28.70 12.11 12.35
CA SER A 450 29.11 11.29 13.50
C SER A 450 27.88 10.72 14.21
N PHE A 451 27.72 9.40 14.16
CA PHE A 451 26.56 8.70 14.73
C PHE A 451 26.98 7.51 15.60
N SER A 452 26.09 7.14 16.51
CA SER A 452 26.15 5.90 17.28
C SER A 452 25.20 4.85 16.72
N GLN A 453 25.46 3.57 16.99
CA GLN A 453 24.55 2.48 16.61
C GLN A 453 23.15 2.65 17.23
N ALA A 454 23.07 3.25 18.42
CA ALA A 454 21.78 3.54 19.08
C ALA A 454 20.95 4.57 18.30
N GLN A 455 21.58 5.59 17.72
CA GLN A 455 20.90 6.57 16.85
C GLN A 455 20.38 5.91 15.56
N ILE A 456 21.19 5.06 14.92
CA ILE A 456 20.72 4.30 13.75
C ILE A 456 19.54 3.39 14.10
N ASN A 457 19.62 2.65 15.22
CA ASN A 457 18.53 1.79 15.64
C ASN A 457 17.23 2.57 15.92
N THR A 458 17.35 3.75 16.52
CA THR A 458 16.21 4.66 16.74
C THR A 458 15.62 5.15 15.42
N ALA A 459 16.48 5.55 14.47
CA ALA A 459 16.06 5.96 13.13
C ALA A 459 15.35 4.83 12.37
N LYS A 460 15.87 3.60 12.42
CA LYS A 460 15.21 2.40 11.85
C LYS A 460 13.81 2.19 12.41
N GLN A 461 13.66 2.24 13.74
CA GLN A 461 12.37 2.08 14.40
C GLN A 461 11.37 3.19 14.03
N ALA A 462 11.86 4.42 13.91
CA ALA A 462 11.02 5.56 13.54
C ALA A 462 10.65 5.59 12.05
N LEU A 463 11.51 5.05 11.18
CA LEU A 463 11.32 4.96 9.73
C LEU A 463 10.27 3.91 9.36
N LEU A 464 10.29 2.77 10.06
CA LEU A 464 9.56 1.56 9.65
C LEU A 464 8.06 1.79 9.42
N PRO A 465 7.28 2.43 10.32
CA PRO A 465 5.85 2.61 10.11
C PRO A 465 5.53 3.48 8.88
N LEU A 466 6.34 4.52 8.65
CA LEU A 466 6.17 5.43 7.53
C LEU A 466 6.54 4.77 6.20
N TRP A 467 7.62 4.00 6.19
CA TRP A 467 8.04 3.23 5.02
C TRP A 467 7.05 2.11 4.69
N GLU A 468 6.53 1.37 5.68
CA GLU A 468 5.52 0.34 5.45
C GLU A 468 4.22 0.92 4.88
N GLN A 469 3.82 2.11 5.34
CA GLN A 469 2.69 2.84 4.76
C GLN A 469 2.99 3.25 3.30
N SER A 470 4.15 3.87 3.06
CA SER A 470 4.59 4.27 1.72
C SER A 470 4.60 3.08 0.75
N ARG A 471 5.29 2.00 1.12
CA ARG A 471 5.41 0.78 0.31
C ARG A 471 4.04 0.19 0.00
N PHE A 472 3.13 0.14 0.98
CA PHE A 472 1.78 -0.36 0.79
C PHE A 472 0.97 0.53 -0.18
N GLU A 473 0.96 1.84 0.03
CA GLU A 473 0.21 2.77 -0.82
C GLU A 473 0.76 2.81 -2.24
N MET A 474 2.08 2.91 -2.41
CA MET A 474 2.71 2.89 -3.74
C MET A 474 2.35 1.62 -4.52
N ARG A 475 2.29 0.47 -3.83
CA ARG A 475 1.99 -0.81 -4.46
C ARG A 475 0.51 -1.01 -4.78
N HIS A 476 -0.39 -0.67 -3.84
CA HIS A 476 -1.80 -1.05 -3.94
C HIS A 476 -2.73 0.12 -4.23
N VAL A 477 -2.40 1.32 -3.75
CA VAL A 477 -3.22 2.53 -3.92
C VAL A 477 -2.83 3.28 -5.20
N TYR A 478 -1.54 3.33 -5.53
CA TYR A 478 -0.98 4.03 -6.70
C TYR A 478 -0.23 3.12 -7.71
N PRO A 479 -0.78 1.97 -8.13
CA PRO A 479 -0.04 0.96 -8.91
C PRO A 479 0.40 1.38 -10.33
N HIS A 480 -0.01 2.56 -10.81
CA HIS A 480 0.21 3.01 -12.19
C HIS A 480 0.85 4.41 -12.29
N ARG A 481 1.54 4.90 -11.25
CA ARG A 481 2.09 6.26 -11.23
C ARG A 481 3.56 6.33 -10.86
#